data_AF-A0A383EQD8-F1
#
_entry.id   AF-A0A383EQD8-F1
#
_cell.length_a   1.000
_cell.length_b   1.000
_cell.length_c   1.000
_cell.angle_alpha   90.00
_cell.angle_beta   90.00
_cell.angle_gamma   90.00
#
_symmetry.space_group_name_H-M   'P 1'
#
loop_
_entity.id
_entity.type
_entity.pdbx_description
1 polymer ?
#
loop_
_entity_poly.entity_id
_entity_poly.type
_entity_poly.pdbx_seq_one_letter_code
_entity_poly.pdbx_strand_id
1 'polypeptide(L)'
;MTMKRNTRTILEELNFLYKDKNKNAIIESRAIHIIDSAINLVNTIYEHYDSETASELERRLLNSIRGQDNKKFIRSIRKADDHEA
;
A
#
# COMPACT_ATOMS: atom_id res chain seq x y z
N MET A 1 -43.40 0.02 33.12
CA MET A 1 -42.44 -0.60 32.19
C MET A 1 -41.05 -0.41 32.78
N THR A 2 -40.42 -1.47 33.24
CA THR A 2 -39.14 -1.39 33.96
C THR A 2 -38.00 -1.32 32.95
N MET A 3 -37.23 -0.23 32.92
CA MET A 3 -36.01 -0.14 32.12
C MET A 3 -35.00 -1.19 32.60
N LYS A 4 -34.73 -2.20 31.75
CA LYS A 4 -33.62 -3.14 31.97
C LYS A 4 -32.31 -2.37 31.90
N ARG A 5 -31.52 -2.40 32.96
CA ARG A 5 -30.16 -1.85 32.98
C ARG A 5 -29.29 -2.70 32.04
N ASN A 6 -28.95 -2.15 30.87
CA ASN A 6 -28.02 -2.77 29.93
C ASN A 6 -26.58 -2.48 30.40
N THR A 7 -26.05 -3.30 31.30
CA THR A 7 -24.62 -3.27 31.63
C THR A 7 -23.87 -4.07 30.58
N ARG A 8 -23.15 -3.38 29.68
CA ARG A 8 -22.16 -4.03 28.82
C ARG A 8 -21.07 -4.62 29.69
N THR A 9 -20.56 -5.79 29.32
CA THR A 9 -19.46 -6.42 30.09
C THR A 9 -18.18 -5.59 29.93
N ILE A 10 -17.28 -5.65 30.92
CA ILE A 10 -15.95 -5.00 30.83
C ILE A 10 -15.21 -5.46 29.56
N LEU A 11 -15.39 -6.73 29.16
CA LEU A 11 -14.82 -7.28 27.94
C LEU A 11 -15.43 -6.66 26.66
N GLU A 12 -16.74 -6.39 26.67
CA GLU A 12 -17.42 -5.67 25.58
C GLU A 12 -16.98 -4.21 25.52
N GLU A 13 -16.79 -3.56 26.66
CA GLU A 13 -16.33 -2.17 26.75
C GLU A 13 -14.87 -2.02 26.30
N LEU A 14 -13.99 -2.95 26.73
CA LEU A 14 -12.62 -3.08 26.21
C LEU A 14 -12.63 -3.30 24.69
N ASN A 15 -13.39 -4.27 24.19
CA ASN A 15 -13.48 -4.51 22.75
C ASN A 15 -13.98 -3.27 21.98
N PHE A 16 -14.88 -2.49 22.55
CA PHE A 16 -15.40 -1.27 21.93
C PHE A 16 -14.34 -0.16 21.88
N LEU A 17 -13.57 0.02 22.96
CA LEU A 17 -12.49 1.02 23.04
C LEU A 17 -11.31 0.70 22.12
N TYR A 18 -11.02 -0.57 21.87
CA TYR A 18 -9.93 -1.01 20.99
C TYR A 18 -10.27 -0.95 19.50
N LYS A 19 -11.55 -1.02 19.12
CA LYS A 19 -11.94 -1.27 17.71
C LYS A 19 -11.69 -0.11 16.76
N ASP A 20 -11.78 1.14 17.22
CA ASP A 20 -11.62 2.31 16.35
C ASP A 20 -10.24 2.96 16.40
N LYS A 21 -9.54 2.92 17.55
CA LYS A 21 -8.13 3.37 17.62
C LYS A 21 -7.19 2.47 16.81
N ASN A 22 -7.48 1.17 16.73
CA ASN A 22 -6.61 0.20 16.07
C ASN A 22 -6.70 0.25 14.53
N LYS A 23 -7.87 0.55 13.95
CA LYS A 23 -8.03 0.61 12.49
C LYS A 23 -7.13 1.67 11.85
N ASN A 24 -7.10 2.87 12.41
CA ASN A 24 -6.28 3.96 11.88
C ASN A 24 -4.79 3.63 12.01
N ALA A 25 -4.35 3.13 13.17
CA ALA A 25 -2.96 2.71 13.38
C ALA A 25 -2.54 1.57 12.43
N ILE A 26 -3.43 0.62 12.15
CA ILE A 26 -3.17 -0.46 11.18
C ILE A 26 -3.06 0.10 9.76
N ILE A 27 -3.96 1.01 9.37
CA ILE A 27 -3.93 1.65 8.05
C ILE A 27 -2.65 2.48 7.91
N GLU A 28 -2.27 3.23 8.95
CA GLU A 28 -1.08 4.06 8.98
C GLU A 28 0.20 3.22 8.88
N SER A 29 0.36 2.20 9.72
CA SER A 29 1.51 1.28 9.65
C SER A 29 1.61 0.62 8.27
N ARG A 30 0.49 0.16 7.71
CA ARG A 30 0.47 -0.42 6.36
C ARG A 30 0.84 0.61 5.30
N ALA A 31 0.35 1.85 5.41
CA ALA A 31 0.65 2.92 4.47
C ALA A 31 2.15 3.22 4.49
N ILE A 32 2.76 3.37 5.67
CA ILE A 32 4.21 3.60 5.83
C ILE A 32 4.99 2.50 5.10
N HIS A 33 4.72 1.22 5.40
CA HIS A 33 5.42 0.12 4.75
C HIS A 33 5.27 0.09 3.22
N ILE A 34 4.07 0.41 2.71
CA ILE A 34 3.82 0.45 1.26
C ILE A 34 4.60 1.60 0.60
N ILE A 35 4.59 2.79 1.22
CA ILE A 35 5.31 3.95 0.70
C ILE A 35 6.82 3.71 0.73
N ASP A 36 7.37 3.19 1.83
CA ASP A 36 8.79 2.85 1.92
C ASP A 36 9.20 1.82 0.86
N SER A 37 8.36 0.79 0.66
CA SER A 37 8.61 -0.23 -0.37
C SER A 37 8.56 0.36 -1.78
N ALA A 38 7.64 1.29 -2.04
CA ALA A 38 7.54 1.96 -3.32
C ALA A 38 8.75 2.88 -3.58
N ILE A 39 9.21 3.63 -2.58
CA ILE A 39 10.42 4.47 -2.66
C ILE A 39 11.63 3.59 -2.99
N ASN A 40 11.82 2.49 -2.26
CA ASN A 40 12.93 1.58 -2.51
C ASN A 40 12.90 0.98 -3.92
N LEU A 41 11.70 0.62 -4.41
CA LEU A 41 11.51 0.13 -5.77
C LEU A 41 11.89 1.19 -6.82
N VAL A 42 11.47 2.45 -6.64
CA VAL A 42 11.85 3.54 -7.54
C VAL A 42 13.38 3.70 -7.55
N ASN A 43 14.03 3.75 -6.40
CA ASN A 43 15.50 3.83 -6.35
C ASN A 43 16.17 2.66 -7.08
N THR A 44 15.69 1.44 -6.85
CA THR A 44 16.23 0.24 -7.53
C THR A 44 16.09 0.34 -9.05
N ILE A 45 14.98 0.89 -9.56
CA ILE A 45 14.78 1.12 -11.00
C ILE A 45 15.84 2.09 -11.54
N TYR A 46 16.06 3.22 -10.88
CA TYR A 46 17.06 4.20 -11.33
C TYR A 46 18.52 3.72 -11.16
N GLU A 47 18.76 2.71 -10.34
CA GLU A 47 20.08 2.06 -10.22
C GLU A 47 20.39 1.09 -11.36
N HIS A 48 19.36 0.46 -11.95
CA HIS A 48 19.54 -0.63 -12.92
C HIS A 48 19.24 -0.24 -14.36
N TYR A 49 18.40 0.77 -14.58
CA TYR A 49 18.01 1.23 -15.92
C TYR A 49 18.56 2.62 -16.21
N ASP A 50 18.72 2.94 -17.49
CA ASP A 50 19.03 4.30 -17.93
C ASP A 50 17.94 5.32 -17.51
N SER A 51 18.28 6.61 -17.50
CA SER A 51 17.38 7.66 -17.01
C SER A 51 16.05 7.77 -17.77
N GLU A 52 16.02 7.44 -19.07
CA GLU A 52 14.78 7.49 -19.86
C GLU A 52 13.88 6.30 -19.49
N THR A 53 14.45 5.09 -19.49
CA THR A 53 13.73 3.85 -19.14
C THR A 53 13.23 3.88 -17.69
N ALA A 54 14.07 4.34 -16.75
CA ALA A 54 13.72 4.46 -15.34
C ALA A 54 12.53 5.41 -15.11
N SER A 55 12.55 6.58 -15.75
CA SER A 55 11.46 7.56 -15.69
C SER A 55 10.15 7.00 -16.26
N GLU A 56 10.22 6.22 -17.34
CA GLU A 56 9.05 5.57 -17.90
C GLU A 56 8.48 4.51 -16.93
N LEU A 57 9.34 3.69 -16.35
CA LEU A 57 8.94 2.65 -15.38
C LEU A 57 8.32 3.26 -14.12
N GLU A 58 8.88 4.34 -13.58
CA GLU A 58 8.31 5.09 -12.46
C GLU A 58 6.89 5.60 -12.80
N ARG A 59 6.72 6.22 -13.97
CA ARG A 59 5.40 6.68 -14.43
C ARG A 59 4.41 5.51 -14.55
N ARG A 60 4.86 4.34 -15.02
CA ARG A 60 4.03 3.15 -15.15
C ARG A 60 3.68 2.52 -13.81
N LEU A 61 4.56 2.58 -12.81
CA LEU A 61 4.26 2.18 -11.43
C LEU A 61 3.09 2.99 -10.89
N LEU A 62 3.18 4.33 -10.95
CA LEU A 62 2.14 5.24 -10.48
C LEU A 62 0.81 5.03 -11.22
N ASN A 63 0.85 4.85 -12.54
CA ASN A 63 -0.36 4.58 -13.33
C ASN A 63 -0.99 3.22 -13.02
N SER A 64 -0.19 2.22 -12.66
CA SER A 64 -0.68 0.89 -12.29
C SER A 64 -1.34 0.91 -10.91
N ILE A 65 -0.81 1.70 -9.97
CA ILE A 65 -1.46 1.96 -8.68
C ILE A 65 -2.78 2.71 -8.89
N ARG A 66 -2.77 3.82 -9.64
CA ARG A 66 -3.98 4.61 -9.94
C ARG A 66 -5.05 3.78 -10.67
N GLY A 67 -4.62 2.95 -11.60
CA GLY A 67 -5.49 2.06 -12.37
C GLY A 67 -5.83 0.74 -11.69
N GLN A 68 -5.34 0.49 -10.47
CA GLN A 68 -5.55 -0.74 -9.69
C GLN A 68 -5.21 -2.02 -10.46
N ASP A 69 -4.22 -1.97 -11.36
CA ASP A 69 -3.84 -3.07 -12.23
C ASP A 69 -2.32 -3.26 -12.22
N ASN A 70 -1.85 -4.14 -11.35
CA ASN A 70 -0.43 -4.48 -11.23
C ASN A 70 0.15 -5.14 -12.49
N LYS A 71 -0.68 -5.77 -13.35
CA LYS A 71 -0.21 -6.45 -14.57
C LYS A 71 0.33 -5.46 -15.59
N LYS A 72 -0.14 -4.20 -15.58
CA LYS A 72 0.40 -3.14 -16.43
C LYS A 72 1.87 -2.86 -16.12
N PHE A 73 2.23 -2.76 -14.84
CA PHE A 73 3.59 -2.52 -14.40
C PHE A 73 4.51 -3.72 -14.66
N ILE A 74 4.06 -4.95 -14.32
CA ILE A 74 4.86 -6.16 -14.57
C ILE A 74 5.17 -6.35 -16.06
N ARG A 75 4.21 -6.03 -16.95
CA ARG A 75 4.44 -6.07 -18.39
C ARG A 75 5.45 -5.03 -18.87
N SER A 76 5.54 -3.86 -18.24
CA SER A 76 6.53 -2.87 -18.64
C SER A 76 7.93 -3.22 -18.20
N ILE A 77 8.11 -3.81 -17.00
CA ILE A 77 9.43 -4.29 -16.57
C ILE A 77 9.97 -5.30 -17.58
N ARG A 78 9.18 -6.32 -17.91
CA ARG A 78 9.60 -7.36 -18.88
C ARG A 78 10.01 -6.78 -20.23
N LYS A 79 9.33 -5.72 -20.69
CA LYS A 79 9.65 -5.06 -21.95
C LYS A 79 10.92 -4.20 -21.87
N ALA A 80 11.21 -3.63 -20.70
CA ALA A 80 12.44 -2.88 -20.47
C ALA A 80 13.65 -3.82 -20.46
N ASP A 81 13.52 -4.97 -19.79
CA ASP A 81 14.57 -6.01 -19.75
C ASP A 81 14.91 -6.54 -21.15
N ASP A 82 13.89 -6.73 -22.02
CA ASP A 82 14.09 -7.16 -23.41
C ASP A 82 14.80 -6.10 -24.27
N HIS A 83 14.84 -4.83 -23.84
CA HIS A 83 15.38 -3.70 -24.61
C HIS A 83 16.83 -3.33 -24.24
N GLU A 84 17.29 -3.77 -23.05
CA GLU A 84 18.67 -3.64 -22.58
C GLU A 84 19.56 -4.87 -22.88
N ALA A 85 18.97 -5.99 -23.35
CA ALA A 85 19.67 -7.21 -23.76
C ALA A 85 20.10 -7.18 -25.25
#